data_AF-A0A543CLY5-F1
#
_entry.id   AF-A0A543CLY5-F1
#
_cell.length_a   1.000
_cell.length_b   1.000
_cell.length_c   1.000
_cell.angle_alpha   90.00
_cell.angle_beta   90.00
_cell.angle_gamma   90.00
#
_symmetry.space_group_name_H-M   'P 1'
#
loop_
_entity.id
_entity.type
_entity.pdbx_description
1 polymer ?
#
loop_
_entity_poly.entity_id
_entity_poly.type
_entity_poly.pdbx_seq_one_letter_code
_entity_poly.pdbx_strand_id
1 'polypeptide(L)'
;MSVENDRTWPAKDPWYRFTPRNLAIGYLSLFGALICLGSSVWNLLAGGLDTTSTVLFVVLGIVSVLWTVTATTGLREVLRRREGH
;
A
#
# COMPACT_ATOMS: atom_id res chain seq x y z
N MET A 1 -13.43 23.57 24.81
CA MET A 1 -12.45 23.42 23.71
C MET A 1 -11.07 23.29 24.32
N SER A 2 -10.64 22.07 24.66
CA SER A 2 -9.25 21.80 25.05
C SER A 2 -8.53 21.23 23.84
N VAL A 3 -7.55 21.98 23.34
CA VAL A 3 -6.60 21.51 22.33
C VAL A 3 -5.66 20.54 23.04
N GLU A 4 -6.08 19.27 23.12
CA GLU A 4 -5.29 18.21 23.71
C GLU A 4 -4.18 17.82 22.73
N ASN A 5 -3.07 18.53 22.89
CA ASN A 5 -1.70 18.22 22.54
C ASN A 5 -1.49 16.89 21.76
N ASP A 6 -1.49 17.00 20.43
CA ASP A 6 -1.13 16.00 19.40
C ASP A 6 0.34 15.50 19.48
N ARG A 7 0.92 15.41 20.68
CA ARG A 7 2.31 14.98 20.92
C ARG A 7 2.52 13.46 20.94
N THR A 8 1.50 12.68 20.58
CA THR A 8 1.62 11.21 20.46
C THR A 8 1.82 10.72 19.03
N TRP A 9 1.88 11.64 18.07
CA TRP A 9 2.30 11.41 16.69
C TRP A 9 3.84 11.36 16.65
N PRO A 10 4.53 10.29 16.16
CA PRO A 10 4.07 9.16 15.36
C PRO A 10 4.19 7.79 16.07
N ALA A 11 4.42 7.74 17.39
CA ALA A 11 4.82 6.51 18.08
C ALA A 11 3.70 5.44 18.24
N LYS A 12 2.43 5.81 18.01
CA LYS A 12 1.28 4.89 18.10
C LYS A 12 0.82 4.36 16.75
N ASP A 13 1.30 4.91 15.64
CA ASP A 13 0.97 4.36 14.33
C ASP A 13 1.96 3.27 13.97
N PRO A 14 1.48 2.11 13.51
CA PRO A 14 2.37 1.11 12.97
C PRO A 14 3.23 1.73 11.87
N TRP A 15 4.52 1.40 11.85
CA TRP A 15 5.51 1.91 10.88
C TRP A 15 5.11 1.73 9.40
N TYR A 16 4.12 0.86 9.12
CA TYR A 16 3.53 0.63 7.81
C TYR A 16 2.37 1.56 7.44
N ARG A 17 1.95 2.49 8.31
CA ARG A 17 0.75 3.33 8.11
C ARG A 17 1.07 4.55 7.25
N PHE A 18 1.31 4.35 5.95
CA PHE A 18 1.29 5.44 4.98
C PHE A 18 -0.16 5.88 4.77
N THR A 19 -0.62 6.84 5.57
CA THR A 19 -1.98 7.39 5.42
C THR A 19 -1.98 8.38 4.25
N PRO A 20 -2.69 8.11 3.14
CA PRO A 20 -2.64 8.97 1.97
C PRO A 20 -3.26 10.32 2.28
N ARG A 21 -2.64 11.40 1.77
CA ARG A 21 -3.08 12.78 2.03
C ARG A 21 -4.51 13.05 1.56
N ASN A 22 -4.95 12.38 0.49
CA ASN A 22 -6.29 12.44 -0.08
C ASN A 22 -6.75 11.05 -0.55
N LEU A 23 -8.07 10.80 -0.57
CA LEU A 23 -8.66 9.55 -1.10
C LEU A 23 -8.16 9.24 -2.52
N ALA A 24 -8.09 10.24 -3.40
CA ALA A 24 -7.59 10.10 -4.77
C ALA A 24 -6.16 9.53 -4.83
N ILE A 25 -5.29 9.98 -3.93
CA ILE A 25 -3.90 9.50 -3.83
C ILE A 25 -3.87 8.06 -3.31
N GLY A 26 -4.76 7.72 -2.37
CA GLY A 26 -4.90 6.35 -1.87
C GLY A 26 -5.36 5.37 -2.96
N TYR A 27 -6.38 5.75 -3.74
CA TYR A 27 -6.86 4.93 -4.87
C TYR A 27 -5.82 4.82 -5.98
N LEU A 28 -5.11 5.90 -6.32
CA LEU A 28 -4.03 5.86 -7.31
C LEU A 28 -2.89 4.93 -6.88
N SER A 29 -2.50 5.01 -5.60
CA SER A 29 -1.49 4.14 -5.00
C SER A 29 -1.90 2.67 -5.05
N LEU A 30 -3.16 2.37 -4.72
CA LEU A 30 -3.73 1.01 -4.80
C LEU A 30 -3.78 0.49 -6.25
N PHE A 31 -4.16 1.34 -7.19
CA PHE A 31 -4.18 1.00 -8.61
C PHE A 31 -2.78 0.67 -9.14
N GLY A 32 -1.78 1.48 -8.78
CA GLY A 32 -0.38 1.21 -9.12
C GLY A 32 0.12 -0.11 -8.53
N ALA A 33 -0.21 -0.39 -7.27
CA ALA A 33 0.15 -1.65 -6.63
C ALA A 33 -0.45 -2.86 -7.38
N LEU A 34 -1.72 -2.81 -7.78
CA LEU A 34 -2.39 -3.88 -8.52
C LEU A 34 -1.80 -4.12 -9.92
N ILE A 35 -1.45 -3.05 -10.65
CA ILE A 35 -0.76 -3.18 -11.95
C ILE A 35 0.59 -3.88 -11.76
N CYS A 36 1.33 -3.48 -10.73
CA CYS A 36 2.62 -4.06 -10.40
C CYS A 36 2.51 -5.57 -10.07
N LEU A 37 1.44 -5.94 -9.35
CA LEU A 37 1.12 -7.34 -9.03
C LEU A 37 0.82 -8.13 -10.29
N GLY A 38 -0.11 -7.62 -11.12
CA GLY A 38 -0.54 -8.26 -12.35
C GLY A 38 0.60 -8.45 -13.33
N SER A 39 1.46 -7.45 -13.49
CA SER A 39 2.66 -7.53 -14.33
C SER A 39 3.62 -8.58 -13.81
N SER A 40 3.88 -8.63 -12.51
CA SER A 40 4.78 -9.64 -11.91
C SER A 40 4.27 -11.06 -12.14
N VAL A 41 2.98 -11.30 -11.91
CA VAL A 41 2.33 -12.61 -12.13
C VAL A 41 2.32 -12.98 -13.61
N TRP A 42 2.00 -12.03 -14.50
CA TRP A 42 1.98 -12.27 -15.94
C TRP A 42 3.37 -12.63 -16.46
N ASN A 43 4.41 -11.92 -16.03
CA ASN A 43 5.79 -12.23 -16.41
C ASN A 43 6.25 -13.58 -15.84
N LEU A 44 5.81 -13.96 -14.64
CA LEU A 44 6.04 -15.30 -14.07
C LEU A 44 5.36 -16.42 -14.88
N LEU A 45 4.18 -16.15 -15.44
CA LEU A 45 3.42 -17.11 -16.25
C LEU A 45 3.93 -17.18 -17.71
N ALA A 46 4.36 -16.06 -18.26
CA ALA A 46 4.77 -15.92 -19.66
C ALA A 46 6.27 -16.23 -19.89
N GLY A 47 7.11 -15.95 -18.89
CA GLY A 47 8.55 -16.22 -18.95
C GLY A 47 8.85 -17.64 -18.47
N GLY A 48 9.21 -18.53 -19.39
CA GLY A 48 9.83 -19.81 -19.03
C GLY A 48 11.00 -19.57 -18.07
N LEU A 49 11.11 -20.43 -17.04
CA LEU A 49 11.95 -20.29 -15.84
C LEU A 49 13.41 -19.86 -16.10
N ASP A 50 13.61 -18.57 -16.32
CA ASP A 50 14.92 -17.94 -16.21
C ASP A 50 15.08 -17.49 -14.75
N THR A 51 15.86 -18.25 -13.97
CA THR A 51 15.88 -18.21 -12.50
C THR A 51 16.11 -16.81 -11.94
N THR A 52 16.94 -16.00 -12.62
CA THR A 52 17.25 -14.61 -12.23
C THR A 52 16.04 -13.70 -12.37
N SER A 53 15.31 -13.82 -13.48
CA SER A 53 14.10 -13.03 -13.75
C SER A 53 12.95 -13.43 -12.84
N THR A 54 12.81 -14.74 -12.57
CA THR A 54 11.82 -15.28 -11.62
C THR A 54 11.98 -14.68 -10.23
N VAL A 55 13.20 -14.62 -9.69
CA VAL A 55 13.46 -14.05 -8.36
C VAL A 55 13.07 -12.57 -8.32
N LEU A 56 13.41 -11.80 -9.36
CA LEU A 56 13.04 -10.39 -9.44
C LEU A 56 11.52 -10.21 -9.40
N PHE A 57 10.76 -10.94 -10.22
CA PHE A 57 9.30 -10.83 -10.25
C PHE A 57 8.63 -11.31 -8.96
N VAL A 58 9.19 -12.33 -8.29
CA VAL A 58 8.70 -12.77 -6.97
C VAL A 58 8.89 -11.68 -5.93
N VAL A 59 10.07 -11.06 -5.87
CA VAL A 59 10.35 -9.93 -4.96
C VAL A 59 9.41 -8.76 -5.26
N LEU A 60 9.24 -8.42 -6.54
CA LEU A 60 8.37 -7.34 -6.99
C LEU A 60 6.88 -7.61 -6.64
N GLY A 61 6.45 -8.87 -6.76
CA GLY A 61 5.13 -9.33 -6.31
C GLY A 61 4.93 -9.17 -4.80
N ILE A 62 5.92 -9.58 -3.98
CA ILE A 62 5.85 -9.41 -2.51
C ILE A 62 5.75 -7.92 -2.14
N VAL A 63 6.57 -7.07 -2.76
CA VAL A 63 6.53 -5.61 -2.53
C VAL A 63 5.16 -5.05 -2.93
N SER A 64 4.62 -5.48 -4.06
CA SER A 64 3.28 -5.07 -4.51
C SER A 64 2.17 -5.48 -3.54
N VAL A 65 2.24 -6.68 -2.95
CA VAL A 65 1.28 -7.12 -1.92
C VAL A 65 1.37 -6.24 -0.69
N LEU A 66 2.58 -6.00 -0.18
CA LEU A 66 2.81 -5.11 0.97
C LEU A 66 2.30 -3.69 0.70
N TRP A 67 2.55 -3.18 -0.51
CA TRP A 67 2.05 -1.89 -0.95
C TRP A 67 0.52 -1.85 -1.00
N THR A 68 -0.13 -2.90 -1.51
CA THR A 68 -1.59 -3.01 -1.55
C THR A 68 -2.19 -2.99 -0.14
N VAL A 69 -1.61 -3.75 0.79
CA VAL A 69 -2.04 -3.77 2.20
C VAL A 69 -1.87 -2.38 2.84
N THR A 70 -0.76 -1.72 2.57
CA THR A 70 -0.50 -0.36 3.07
C THR A 70 -1.48 0.66 2.50
N ALA A 71 -1.76 0.61 1.20
CA ALA A 71 -2.69 1.52 0.55
C ALA A 71 -4.14 1.31 1.03
N THR A 72 -4.58 0.05 1.17
CA THR A 72 -5.93 -0.28 1.67
C THR A 72 -6.12 0.15 3.13
N THR A 73 -5.14 -0.14 4.00
CA THR A 73 -5.19 0.27 5.41
C THR A 73 -5.19 1.79 5.57
N GLY A 74 -4.35 2.50 4.78
CA GLY A 74 -4.34 3.96 4.75
C GLY A 74 -5.67 4.55 4.26
N LEU A 75 -6.25 3.97 3.20
CA LEU A 75 -7.54 4.42 2.67
C LEU A 75 -8.69 4.18 3.66
N ARG A 76 -8.71 3.03 4.34
CA ARG A 76 -9.70 2.70 5.37
C ARG A 76 -9.66 3.69 6.54
N GLU A 77 -8.48 4.13 6.93
CA GLU A 77 -8.32 5.15 7.97
C GLU A 77 -8.86 6.52 7.52
N VAL A 78 -8.57 6.93 6.28
CA VAL A 78 -9.11 8.17 5.72
C VAL A 78 -10.64 8.14 5.65
N LEU A 79 -11.23 7.01 5.24
CA LEU A 79 -12.67 6.82 5.21
C LEU A 79 -13.27 6.90 6.62
N ARG A 80 -12.67 6.22 7.60
CA ARG A 80 -13.10 6.25 8.99
C ARG A 80 -13.10 7.67 9.57
N ARG A 81 -12.09 8.48 9.24
CA ARG A 81 -12.04 9.90 9.67
C ARG A 81 -13.14 10.75 9.04
N ARG A 82 -13.61 10.39 7.83
CA ARG A 82 -14.71 11.09 7.16
C ARG A 82 -16.09 10.68 7.65
N GLU A 83 -16.25 9.45 8.11
CA GLU A 83 -17.52 8.95 8.68
C GLU A 83 -17.75 9.38 10.13
N GLY A 84 -16.69 9.73 10.86
CA GLY A 84 -16.75 10.24 12.24
C GLY A 84 -16.91 11.76 12.36
N HIS A 85 -17.09 12.47 11.25
CA HIS A 85 -17.37 13.91 11.14
C HIS A 85 -18.79 14.11 10.60
#